data_AF-A0A4R4PSW1-F1
#
_entry.id   AF-A0A4R4PSW1-F1
#
_cell.length_a   1.000
_cell.length_b   1.000
_cell.length_c   1.000
_cell.angle_alpha   90.00
_cell.angle_beta   90.00
_cell.angle_gamma   90.00
#
_symmetry.space_group_name_H-M   'P 1'
#
loop_
_entity.id
_entity.type
_entity.pdbx_description
1 polymer ?
#
loop_
_entity_poly.entity_id
_entity_poly.type
_entity_poly.pdbx_seq_one_letter_code
_entity_poly.pdbx_strand_id
1 'polypeptide(L)'
;MTVATDFGYFLGHATRPACGRMPLYSPYDQALRVIGPMGSGKTFRFLARLLRDVPGPALATSTKPDLLELTLGARRRRGPVAVLDPQDLVPGQEPLRWSPIHGAQDTLTAELRGRAFIAGTRTRASGAQDEGAAHYRHLAGTWLSCLIHAAALDGASWRDVLRWSKRPDDPAPRQILHHHPGAGPEWAESLLDATTGDERAVGNTRSTLGNALAAFAHQPVIDAVDIDPDHATDIEHLLNADGTLYLLGKDSAHSTISPLVTAITEDVLDRAEQLAVTKPHRRLDPPLV
;
A
#
# COMPACT_ATOMS: atom_id res chain seq x y z
N MET A 1 -19.56 28.14 -14.37
CA MET A 1 -18.85 28.74 -13.23
C MET A 1 -17.83 27.73 -12.77
N THR A 2 -16.54 27.99 -12.94
CA THR A 2 -15.46 27.14 -12.41
C THR A 2 -15.62 27.07 -10.90
N VAL A 3 -15.79 25.88 -10.35
CA VAL A 3 -15.92 25.73 -8.90
C VAL A 3 -14.50 25.84 -8.36
N ALA A 4 -14.27 26.60 -7.30
CA ALA A 4 -12.90 26.84 -6.83
C ALA A 4 -12.17 25.56 -6.36
N THR A 5 -12.90 24.46 -6.17
CA THR A 5 -12.36 23.10 -5.96
C THR A 5 -11.65 22.53 -7.20
N ASP A 6 -11.86 23.10 -8.39
CA ASP A 6 -11.22 22.66 -9.63
C ASP A 6 -9.69 22.96 -9.61
N PHE A 7 -9.22 23.80 -8.69
CA PHE A 7 -7.84 24.30 -8.66
C PHE A 7 -6.99 23.74 -7.53
N GLY A 8 -7.58 23.12 -6.49
CA GLY A 8 -6.78 22.61 -5.38
C GLY A 8 -7.51 22.38 -4.05
N TYR A 9 -6.73 22.01 -3.04
CA TYR A 9 -7.19 21.80 -1.66
C TYR A 9 -7.61 23.12 -1.02
N PHE A 10 -8.86 23.21 -0.55
CA PHE A 10 -9.29 24.37 0.24
C PHE A 10 -8.58 24.41 1.59
N LEU A 11 -7.80 25.46 1.84
CA LEU A 11 -7.03 25.63 3.08
C LEU A 11 -7.79 26.40 4.16
N GLY A 12 -8.73 27.24 3.78
CA GLY A 12 -9.36 28.18 4.70
C GLY A 12 -9.71 29.50 4.05
N HIS A 13 -10.04 30.48 4.88
CA HIS A 13 -10.18 31.87 4.46
C HIS A 13 -9.07 32.69 5.11
N ALA A 14 -8.49 33.63 4.36
CA ALA A 14 -7.51 34.57 4.88
C ALA A 14 -8.09 35.35 6.06
N THR A 15 -7.37 35.37 7.18
CA THR A 15 -7.77 36.13 8.38
C THR A 15 -7.16 37.53 8.41
N ARG A 16 -6.06 37.76 7.69
CA ARG A 16 -5.38 39.06 7.54
C ARG A 16 -4.77 39.21 6.14
N PRO A 17 -4.87 40.39 5.49
CA PRO A 17 -5.71 41.53 5.89
C PRO A 17 -7.21 41.16 5.88
N ALA A 18 -8.00 41.80 6.75
CA ALA A 18 -9.42 41.47 6.96
C ALA A 18 -10.33 41.78 5.76
N CYS A 19 -9.77 42.33 4.68
CA CYS A 19 -10.47 42.59 3.44
C CYS A 19 -10.82 41.27 2.73
N GLY A 20 -11.96 40.70 3.11
CA GLY A 20 -12.76 39.85 2.22
C GLY A 20 -12.84 38.37 2.55
N ARG A 21 -12.23 37.87 3.63
CA ARG A 21 -12.19 36.42 3.95
C ARG A 21 -11.85 35.61 2.70
N MET A 22 -10.83 36.03 1.94
CA MET A 22 -10.50 35.44 0.64
C MET A 22 -10.24 33.93 0.80
N PRO A 23 -10.89 33.06 0.01
CA PRO A 23 -10.65 31.63 0.08
C PRO A 23 -9.23 31.32 -0.39
N LEU A 24 -8.52 30.47 0.36
CA LEU A 24 -7.16 30.06 0.11
C LEU A 24 -7.15 28.61 -0.36
N TYR A 25 -6.38 28.32 -1.40
CA TYR A 25 -6.22 27.00 -1.98
C TYR A 25 -4.75 26.64 -2.10
N SER A 26 -4.44 25.36 -1.93
CA SER A 26 -3.15 24.78 -2.36
C SER A 26 -3.39 23.98 -3.62
N PRO A 27 -2.61 24.17 -4.69
CA PRO A 27 -2.68 23.32 -5.89
C PRO A 27 -2.62 21.83 -5.57
N TYR A 28 -3.29 21.00 -6.37
CA TYR A 28 -3.32 19.54 -6.18
C TYR A 28 -1.95 18.87 -6.34
N ASP A 29 -1.05 19.48 -7.12
CA ASP A 29 0.32 19.00 -7.36
C ASP A 29 1.30 19.35 -6.24
N GLN A 30 0.84 20.06 -5.21
CA GLN A 30 1.64 20.38 -4.02
C GLN A 30 1.29 19.46 -2.86
N ALA A 31 2.31 18.85 -2.27
CA ALA A 31 2.16 18.06 -1.06
C ALA A 31 1.80 18.97 0.13
N LEU A 32 0.78 18.59 0.89
CA LEU A 32 0.34 19.31 2.07
C LEU A 32 0.59 18.50 3.34
N ARG A 33 1.19 19.14 4.35
CA ARG A 33 1.40 18.55 5.68
C ARG A 33 0.60 19.30 6.73
N VAL A 34 -0.27 18.59 7.44
CA VAL A 34 -1.06 19.14 8.56
C VAL A 34 -0.52 18.64 9.89
N ILE A 35 -0.03 19.57 10.72
CA ILE A 35 0.55 19.29 12.03
C ILE A 35 -0.37 19.84 13.12
N GLY A 36 -0.62 19.04 14.15
CA GLY A 36 -1.40 19.46 15.31
C GLY A 36 -1.42 18.38 16.39
N PRO A 37 -1.62 18.75 17.67
CA PRO A 37 -1.66 17.80 18.77
C PRO A 37 -2.81 16.79 18.62
N MET A 38 -2.77 15.70 19.40
CA MET A 38 -3.91 14.78 19.49
C MET A 38 -5.16 15.55 19.93
N GLY A 39 -6.32 15.26 19.33
CA GLY A 39 -7.57 15.95 19.64
C GLY A 39 -7.76 17.33 19.00
N SER A 40 -6.79 17.88 18.25
CA SER A 40 -6.94 19.19 17.58
C SER A 40 -7.96 19.21 16.42
N GLY A 41 -8.52 18.05 16.08
CA GLY A 41 -9.51 17.90 15.02
C GLY A 41 -8.93 17.82 13.61
N LYS A 42 -7.66 17.43 13.42
CA LYS A 42 -7.04 17.29 12.07
C LYS A 42 -7.89 16.46 11.11
N THR A 43 -8.39 15.31 11.55
CA THR A 43 -9.25 14.43 10.74
C THR A 43 -10.55 15.13 10.39
N PHE A 44 -11.35 15.52 11.40
CA PHE A 44 -12.67 16.09 11.20
C PHE A 44 -12.66 17.46 10.49
N ARG A 45 -11.79 18.38 10.93
CA ARG A 45 -11.79 19.78 10.46
C ARG A 45 -11.05 19.98 9.14
N PHE A 46 -10.13 19.08 8.79
CA PHE A 46 -9.29 19.24 7.61
C PHE A 46 -9.40 18.06 6.65
N LEU A 47 -8.92 16.87 7.02
CA LEU A 47 -8.83 15.73 6.09
C LEU A 47 -10.19 15.26 5.57
N ALA A 48 -11.19 15.15 6.45
CA ALA A 48 -12.53 14.73 6.06
C ALA A 48 -13.18 15.75 5.12
N ARG A 49 -12.95 17.04 5.35
CA ARG A 49 -13.43 18.09 4.45
C ARG A 49 -12.74 18.03 3.09
N LEU A 50 -11.41 17.90 3.10
CA LEU A 50 -10.60 17.78 1.90
C LEU A 50 -11.10 16.62 1.04
N LEU A 51 -11.15 15.41 1.61
CA LEU A 51 -11.55 14.20 0.90
C LEU A 51 -13.00 14.25 0.37
N ARG A 52 -13.90 14.92 1.12
CA ARG A 52 -15.28 15.20 0.66
C ARG A 52 -15.35 16.15 -0.52
N ASP A 53 -14.34 16.96 -0.77
CA ASP A 53 -14.34 18.00 -1.80
C ASP A 53 -13.47 17.61 -3.01
N VAL A 54 -12.53 16.66 -2.88
CA VAL A 54 -11.68 16.13 -3.98
C VAL A 54 -12.53 15.72 -5.19
N PRO A 55 -12.26 16.25 -6.40
CA PRO A 55 -13.06 15.97 -7.60
C PRO A 55 -12.80 14.58 -8.19
N GLY A 56 -11.56 14.09 -8.14
CA GLY A 56 -11.13 12.83 -8.77
C GLY A 56 -11.00 11.66 -7.81
N PRO A 57 -10.22 10.63 -8.18
CA PRO A 57 -10.02 9.45 -7.35
C PRO A 57 -9.24 9.79 -6.06
N ALA A 58 -9.37 8.95 -5.05
CA ALA A 58 -8.68 9.14 -3.78
C ALA A 58 -8.23 7.85 -3.11
N LEU A 59 -7.10 7.90 -2.42
CA LEU A 59 -6.57 6.85 -1.56
C LEU A 59 -6.44 7.37 -0.12
N ALA A 60 -7.27 6.86 0.78
CA ALA A 60 -7.31 7.31 2.16
C ALA A 60 -6.85 6.20 3.11
N THR A 61 -5.72 6.41 3.79
CA THR A 61 -5.23 5.52 4.84
C THR A 61 -5.63 6.04 6.22
N SER A 62 -6.11 5.16 7.11
CA SER A 62 -6.48 5.56 8.46
C SER A 62 -6.36 4.42 9.47
N THR A 63 -5.93 4.77 10.69
CA THR A 63 -5.91 3.84 11.84
C THR A 63 -7.23 3.83 12.63
N LYS A 64 -8.19 4.65 12.21
CA LYS A 64 -9.50 4.83 12.82
C LYS A 64 -10.60 4.89 11.76
N PRO A 65 -11.82 4.47 12.08
CA PRO A 65 -12.94 4.49 11.14
C PRO A 65 -13.43 5.91 10.82
N ASP A 66 -13.10 6.90 11.65
CA ASP A 66 -13.64 8.27 11.60
C ASP A 66 -13.49 8.95 10.24
N LEU A 67 -12.33 8.83 9.59
CA LEU A 67 -12.13 9.43 8.25
C LEU A 67 -13.09 8.82 7.23
N LEU A 68 -13.24 7.48 7.21
CA LEU A 68 -14.17 6.80 6.30
C LEU A 68 -15.61 7.20 6.62
N GLU A 69 -16.04 7.10 7.87
CA GLU A 69 -17.41 7.40 8.30
C GLU A 69 -17.84 8.84 7.93
N LEU A 70 -16.94 9.79 8.09
CA LEU A 70 -17.20 11.21 7.79
C LEU A 70 -17.29 11.51 6.29
N THR A 71 -16.77 10.64 5.43
CA THR A 71 -16.55 10.96 4.00
C THR A 71 -17.19 9.97 3.02
N LEU A 72 -17.53 8.75 3.46
CA LEU A 72 -18.08 7.66 2.66
C LEU A 72 -19.28 8.10 1.80
N GLY A 73 -20.26 8.76 2.40
CA GLY A 73 -21.45 9.22 1.67
C GLY A 73 -21.13 10.22 0.57
N ALA A 74 -20.13 11.08 0.75
CA ALA A 74 -19.70 12.02 -0.29
C ALA A 74 -18.86 11.36 -1.38
N ARG A 75 -18.05 10.36 -1.04
CA ARG A 75 -17.25 9.59 -2.00
C ARG A 75 -18.09 8.66 -2.85
N ARG A 76 -19.08 7.96 -2.27
CA ARG A 76 -20.06 7.13 -3.02
C ARG A 76 -20.88 7.90 -4.03
N ARG A 77 -21.09 9.20 -3.84
CA ARG A 77 -21.76 10.06 -4.83
C ARG A 77 -20.86 10.44 -6.01
N ARG A 78 -19.54 10.25 -5.90
CA ARG A 78 -18.58 10.52 -6.97
C ARG A 78 -18.26 9.29 -7.77
N GLY A 79 -17.93 8.19 -7.09
CA GLY A 79 -17.45 6.99 -7.74
C GLY A 79 -17.55 5.76 -6.85
N PRO A 80 -17.13 4.60 -7.37
CA PRO A 80 -17.07 3.35 -6.61
C PRO A 80 -16.15 3.51 -5.40
N VAL A 81 -16.48 2.83 -4.31
CA VAL A 81 -15.67 2.82 -3.09
C VAL A 81 -15.31 1.38 -2.77
N ALA A 82 -14.04 1.13 -2.47
CA ALA A 82 -13.56 -0.16 -1.97
C ALA A 82 -12.72 0.03 -0.69
N VAL A 83 -12.84 -0.91 0.24
CA VAL A 83 -12.31 -0.78 1.61
C VAL A 83 -11.51 -2.01 2.00
N LEU A 84 -10.24 -1.82 2.34
CA LEU A 84 -9.46 -2.82 3.06
C LEU A 84 -9.71 -2.63 4.55
N ASP A 85 -10.40 -3.59 5.18
CA ASP A 85 -10.69 -3.57 6.62
C ASP A 85 -10.61 -4.98 7.24
N PRO A 86 -9.39 -5.56 7.36
CA PRO A 86 -9.21 -6.91 7.89
C PRO A 86 -9.49 -7.01 9.40
N GLN A 87 -9.75 -5.88 10.07
CA GLN A 87 -10.06 -5.80 11.50
C GLN A 87 -11.56 -5.53 11.75
N ASP A 88 -12.39 -5.47 10.70
CA ASP A 88 -13.83 -5.22 10.76
C ASP A 88 -14.19 -3.98 11.59
N LEU A 89 -13.44 -2.88 11.39
CA LEU A 89 -13.67 -1.60 12.05
C LEU A 89 -14.96 -0.90 11.56
N VAL A 90 -15.33 -1.10 10.30
CA VAL A 90 -16.54 -0.59 9.65
C VAL A 90 -17.16 -1.71 8.81
N PRO A 91 -17.98 -2.60 9.39
CA PRO A 91 -18.59 -3.71 8.67
C PRO A 91 -19.49 -3.25 7.51
N GLY A 92 -19.69 -4.14 6.54
CA GLY A 92 -20.67 -3.98 5.46
C GLY A 92 -20.25 -3.01 4.34
N GLN A 93 -18.97 -2.68 4.24
CA GLN A 93 -18.44 -1.95 3.09
C GLN A 93 -18.06 -2.91 1.95
N GLU A 94 -18.01 -2.38 0.73
CA GLU A 94 -17.48 -3.12 -0.41
C GLU A 94 -15.99 -3.39 -0.18
N PRO A 95 -15.54 -4.66 -0.15
CA PRO A 95 -14.17 -4.98 0.19
C PRO A 95 -13.21 -4.62 -0.95
N LEU A 96 -12.05 -4.07 -0.60
CA LEU A 96 -10.91 -4.03 -1.50
C LEU A 96 -10.30 -5.44 -1.55
N ARG A 97 -10.43 -6.09 -2.69
CA ARG A 97 -9.91 -7.42 -2.96
C ARG A 97 -8.59 -7.27 -3.69
N TRP A 98 -7.48 -7.42 -2.97
CA TRP A 98 -6.12 -7.29 -3.51
C TRP A 98 -5.26 -8.48 -3.10
N SER A 99 -4.50 -9.05 -4.04
CA SER A 99 -3.58 -10.16 -3.78
C SER A 99 -2.13 -9.76 -4.08
N PRO A 100 -1.17 -10.06 -3.18
CA PRO A 100 0.26 -9.90 -3.43
C PRO A 100 0.76 -10.72 -4.63
N ILE A 101 0.11 -11.84 -4.93
CA ILE A 101 0.56 -12.83 -5.93
C ILE A 101 0.01 -12.47 -7.32
N HIS A 102 -1.20 -11.93 -7.41
CA HIS A 102 -1.87 -11.72 -8.69
C HIS A 102 -1.12 -10.73 -9.60
N GLY A 103 -0.67 -11.18 -10.78
CA GLY A 103 0.14 -10.40 -11.71
C GLY A 103 1.64 -10.41 -11.42
N ALA A 104 2.08 -11.05 -10.33
CA ALA A 104 3.50 -11.14 -9.97
C ALA A 104 4.25 -12.23 -10.76
N GLN A 105 3.67 -12.75 -11.84
CA GLN A 105 4.43 -13.42 -12.91
C GLN A 105 5.32 -12.41 -13.65
N ASP A 106 4.97 -11.12 -13.62
CA ASP A 106 5.86 -10.04 -14.00
C ASP A 106 6.87 -9.79 -12.88
N THR A 107 8.16 -9.83 -13.21
CA THR A 107 9.27 -9.71 -12.26
C THR A 107 9.30 -8.35 -11.57
N LEU A 108 8.97 -7.27 -12.30
CA LEU A 108 8.95 -5.92 -11.73
C LEU A 108 7.83 -5.81 -10.68
N THR A 109 6.64 -6.34 -10.98
CA THR A 109 5.51 -6.39 -10.06
C THR A 109 5.86 -7.17 -8.78
N ALA A 110 6.48 -8.33 -8.91
CA ALA A 110 6.93 -9.11 -7.76
C ALA A 110 7.97 -8.35 -6.92
N GLU A 111 8.92 -7.68 -7.57
CA GLU A 111 9.96 -6.89 -6.90
C GLU A 111 9.37 -5.73 -6.10
N LEU A 112 8.52 -4.92 -6.73
CA LEU A 112 7.91 -3.74 -6.13
C LEU A 112 7.08 -4.13 -4.90
N ARG A 113 6.27 -5.19 -5.00
CA ARG A 113 5.44 -5.66 -3.89
C ARG A 113 6.26 -6.19 -2.71
N GLY A 114 7.26 -7.04 -2.97
CA GLY A 114 8.11 -7.56 -1.91
C GLY A 114 8.86 -6.45 -1.17
N ARG A 115 9.39 -5.47 -1.92
CA ARG A 115 10.05 -4.30 -1.34
C ARG A 115 9.09 -3.39 -0.57
N ALA A 116 7.87 -3.18 -1.07
CA ALA A 116 6.86 -2.34 -0.42
C ALA A 116 6.42 -2.91 0.94
N PHE A 117 6.28 -4.24 1.06
CA PHE A 117 6.03 -4.89 2.36
C PHE A 117 7.15 -4.57 3.38
N ILE A 118 8.41 -4.67 2.96
CA ILE A 118 9.53 -4.35 3.86
C ILE A 118 9.58 -2.85 4.19
N ALA A 119 9.30 -1.98 3.23
CA ALA A 119 9.28 -0.53 3.43
C ALA A 119 8.24 -0.09 4.47
N GLY A 120 7.09 -0.77 4.53
CA GLY A 120 6.04 -0.49 5.52
C GLY A 120 6.36 -0.93 6.96
N THR A 121 7.53 -1.52 7.22
CA THR A 121 7.96 -1.86 8.58
C THR A 121 8.44 -0.63 9.35
N ARG A 122 7.83 -0.37 10.52
CA ARG A 122 8.22 0.74 11.38
C ARG A 122 9.54 0.41 12.08
N THR A 123 10.65 1.02 11.63
CA THR A 123 11.93 0.93 12.35
C THR A 123 12.10 2.11 13.29
N ARG A 124 12.31 1.85 14.58
CA ARG A 124 12.70 2.86 15.59
C ARG A 124 14.22 3.05 15.65
N ALA A 125 14.92 2.95 14.53
CA ALA A 125 16.38 3.08 14.51
C ALA A 125 16.78 4.49 14.05
N SER A 126 17.58 5.18 14.85
CA SER A 126 18.26 6.43 14.49
C SER A 126 19.76 6.29 14.76
N GLY A 127 20.61 6.51 13.75
CA GLY A 127 22.09 6.49 13.86
C GLY A 127 22.75 5.36 13.07
N ALA A 128 24.06 5.10 13.29
CA ALA A 128 24.90 4.13 12.54
C ALA A 128 24.40 2.66 12.53
N GLN A 129 23.33 2.34 13.27
CA GLN A 129 22.57 1.10 13.11
C GLN A 129 21.78 1.05 11.78
N ASP A 130 21.73 2.15 11.03
CA ASP A 130 20.94 2.30 9.80
C ASP A 130 21.51 1.53 8.60
N GLU A 131 22.84 1.45 8.42
CA GLU A 131 23.43 0.74 7.26
C GLU A 131 23.22 -0.77 7.34
N GLY A 132 23.49 -1.38 8.50
CA GLY A 132 23.22 -2.81 8.72
C GLY A 132 21.72 -3.12 8.59
N ALA A 133 20.85 -2.25 9.15
CA ALA A 133 19.40 -2.40 9.01
C ALA A 133 18.93 -2.21 7.56
N ALA A 134 19.54 -1.32 6.78
CA ALA A 134 19.24 -1.13 5.37
C ALA A 134 19.64 -2.36 4.54
N HIS A 135 20.80 -2.95 4.81
CA HIS A 135 21.24 -4.19 4.17
C HIS A 135 20.25 -5.35 4.41
N TYR A 136 19.84 -5.59 5.67
CA TYR A 136 18.87 -6.65 5.96
C TYR A 136 17.48 -6.38 5.38
N ARG A 137 17.06 -5.11 5.30
CA ARG A 137 15.82 -4.72 4.60
C ARG A 137 15.90 -5.02 3.11
N HIS A 138 17.04 -4.73 2.48
CA HIS A 138 17.25 -5.06 1.07
C HIS A 138 17.15 -6.57 0.84
N LEU A 139 17.90 -7.39 1.58
CA LEU A 139 17.84 -8.85 1.46
C LEU A 139 16.44 -9.42 1.76
N ALA A 140 15.75 -8.90 2.77
CA ALA A 140 14.38 -9.33 3.09
C ALA A 140 13.39 -8.97 1.97
N GLY A 141 13.61 -7.83 1.31
CA GLY A 141 12.84 -7.41 0.14
C GLY A 141 13.05 -8.38 -1.01
N THR A 142 14.30 -8.65 -1.37
CA THR A 142 14.67 -9.64 -2.40
C THR A 142 14.08 -11.01 -2.12
N TRP A 143 14.21 -11.50 -0.87
CA TRP A 143 13.65 -12.78 -0.46
C TRP A 143 12.13 -12.79 -0.67
N LEU A 144 11.39 -11.82 -0.14
CA LEU A 144 9.93 -11.78 -0.29
C LEU A 144 9.50 -11.67 -1.76
N SER A 145 10.16 -10.82 -2.55
CA SER A 145 9.90 -10.69 -3.97
C SER A 145 10.03 -12.04 -4.69
N CYS A 146 11.12 -12.78 -4.43
CA CYS A 146 11.34 -14.10 -5.01
C CYS A 146 10.25 -15.10 -4.63
N LEU A 147 9.80 -15.10 -3.37
CA LEU A 147 8.71 -15.98 -2.92
C LEU A 147 7.38 -15.63 -3.60
N ILE A 148 7.07 -14.34 -3.73
CA ILE A 148 5.86 -13.87 -4.42
C ILE A 148 5.88 -14.30 -5.89
N HIS A 149 7.02 -14.11 -6.56
CA HIS A 149 7.19 -14.49 -7.95
C HIS A 149 7.06 -16.00 -8.14
N ALA A 150 7.76 -16.80 -7.32
CA ALA A 150 7.64 -18.26 -7.36
C ALA A 150 6.18 -18.73 -7.17
N ALA A 151 5.46 -18.14 -6.23
CA ALA A 151 4.05 -18.47 -6.01
C ALA A 151 3.18 -18.13 -7.23
N ALA A 152 3.41 -16.98 -7.87
CA ALA A 152 2.65 -16.57 -9.04
C ALA A 152 2.87 -17.47 -10.26
N LEU A 153 4.08 -18.04 -10.41
CA LEU A 153 4.42 -18.96 -11.49
C LEU A 153 3.84 -20.37 -11.27
N ASP A 154 3.91 -20.88 -10.04
CA ASP A 154 3.47 -22.24 -9.70
C ASP A 154 1.98 -22.34 -9.36
N GLY A 155 1.29 -21.20 -9.21
CA GLY A 155 -0.10 -21.15 -8.75
C GLY A 155 -0.24 -21.44 -7.25
N ALA A 156 0.83 -21.22 -6.47
CA ALA A 156 0.81 -21.41 -5.02
C ALA A 156 0.03 -20.28 -4.31
N SER A 157 -0.45 -20.55 -3.10
CA SER A 157 -1.24 -19.60 -2.32
C SER A 157 -0.38 -18.62 -1.52
N TRP A 158 -1.00 -17.57 -0.97
CA TRP A 158 -0.29 -16.69 -0.02
C TRP A 158 0.17 -17.45 1.24
N ARG A 159 -0.54 -18.52 1.62
CA ARG A 159 -0.14 -19.38 2.73
C ARG A 159 1.16 -20.15 2.45
N ASP A 160 1.42 -20.51 1.19
CA ASP A 160 2.69 -21.12 0.79
C ASP A 160 3.83 -20.11 0.92
N VAL A 161 3.64 -18.87 0.46
CA VAL A 161 4.60 -17.76 0.66
C VAL A 161 4.93 -17.56 2.14
N LEU A 162 3.91 -17.52 3.01
CA LEU A 162 4.09 -17.38 4.46
C LEU A 162 4.80 -18.58 5.12
N ARG A 163 4.71 -19.77 4.51
CA ARG A 163 5.42 -20.97 4.95
C ARG A 163 6.89 -20.90 4.52
N TRP A 164 7.14 -20.58 3.26
CA TRP A 164 8.47 -20.44 2.68
C TRP A 164 9.29 -19.33 3.35
N SER A 165 8.66 -18.21 3.72
CA SER A 165 9.34 -17.09 4.40
C SER A 165 9.93 -17.45 5.77
N LYS A 166 9.48 -18.55 6.38
CA LYS A 166 9.99 -19.07 7.66
C LYS A 166 11.09 -20.11 7.48
N ARG A 167 11.31 -20.61 6.26
CA ARG A 167 12.15 -21.77 5.93
C ARG A 167 13.14 -21.39 4.81
N PRO A 168 14.27 -20.74 5.14
CA PRO A 168 15.27 -20.33 4.13
C PRO A 168 15.87 -21.52 3.35
N ASP A 169 15.78 -22.73 3.90
CA ASP A 169 16.26 -23.98 3.34
C ASP A 169 15.21 -24.72 2.49
N ASP A 170 13.97 -24.22 2.40
CA ASP A 170 12.93 -24.84 1.58
C ASP A 170 13.33 -24.80 0.10
N PRO A 171 13.49 -25.95 -0.58
CA PRO A 171 13.97 -25.97 -1.95
C PRO A 171 12.90 -25.54 -2.96
N ALA A 172 11.61 -25.57 -2.59
CA ALA A 172 10.52 -25.41 -3.54
C ALA A 172 10.55 -24.06 -4.28
N PRO A 173 10.66 -22.88 -3.63
CA PRO A 173 10.68 -21.61 -4.34
C PRO A 173 11.86 -21.49 -5.30
N ARG A 174 13.04 -21.97 -4.88
CA ARG A 174 14.24 -21.93 -5.73
C ARG A 174 14.12 -22.87 -6.92
N GLN A 175 13.55 -24.07 -6.73
CA GLN A 175 13.30 -25.01 -7.83
C GLN A 175 12.31 -24.44 -8.85
N ILE A 176 11.23 -23.79 -8.38
CA ILE A 176 10.28 -23.09 -9.24
C ILE A 176 11.01 -22.02 -10.05
N LEU A 177 11.74 -21.12 -9.39
CA LEU A 177 12.46 -20.03 -10.07
C LEU A 177 13.56 -20.53 -11.02
N HIS A 178 14.18 -21.68 -10.74
CA HIS A 178 15.24 -22.21 -11.59
C HIS A 178 14.70 -22.92 -12.85
N HIS A 179 13.50 -23.53 -12.76
CA HIS A 179 12.97 -24.37 -13.84
C HIS A 179 11.82 -23.72 -14.62
N HIS A 180 11.11 -22.76 -14.04
CA HIS A 180 9.96 -22.15 -14.68
C HIS A 180 10.41 -21.12 -15.74
N PRO A 181 9.93 -21.21 -17.00
CA PRO A 181 10.39 -20.35 -18.09
C PRO A 181 10.06 -18.86 -17.89
N GLY A 182 9.11 -18.54 -17.01
CA GLY A 182 8.71 -17.18 -16.66
C GLY A 182 9.49 -16.53 -15.51
N ALA A 183 10.48 -17.19 -14.91
CA ALA A 183 11.12 -16.74 -13.67
C ALA A 183 12.01 -15.48 -13.77
N GLY A 184 12.27 -15.00 -14.99
CA GLY A 184 13.29 -13.97 -15.22
C GLY A 184 14.72 -14.49 -14.97
N PRO A 185 15.74 -13.77 -15.44
CA PRO A 185 17.14 -14.16 -15.24
C PRO A 185 17.55 -13.99 -13.76
N GLU A 186 18.31 -14.96 -13.24
CA GLU A 186 19.01 -14.89 -11.94
C GLU A 186 18.13 -14.76 -10.68
N TRP A 187 16.83 -15.02 -10.76
CA TRP A 187 15.93 -14.97 -9.60
C TRP A 187 16.17 -16.11 -8.61
N ALA A 188 16.52 -17.30 -9.09
CA ALA A 188 16.85 -18.43 -8.22
C ALA A 188 18.15 -18.18 -7.42
N GLU A 189 19.13 -17.55 -8.08
CA GLU A 189 20.41 -17.13 -7.54
C GLU A 189 20.22 -15.97 -6.56
N SER A 190 19.40 -14.98 -6.90
CA SER A 190 19.04 -13.88 -6.00
C SER A 190 18.36 -14.37 -4.71
N LEU A 191 17.48 -15.37 -4.82
CA LEU A 191 16.88 -16.01 -3.65
C LEU A 191 17.95 -16.73 -2.82
N LEU A 192 18.83 -17.50 -3.47
CA LEU A 192 19.91 -18.21 -2.80
C LEU A 192 20.81 -17.24 -2.01
N ASP A 193 21.22 -16.13 -2.63
CA ASP A 193 22.06 -15.11 -2.02
C ASP A 193 21.36 -14.43 -0.84
N ALA A 194 20.04 -14.20 -0.93
CA ALA A 194 19.27 -13.61 0.16
C ALA A 194 19.06 -14.56 1.36
N THR A 195 19.12 -15.88 1.13
CA THR A 195 18.88 -16.90 2.16
C THR A 195 20.13 -17.61 2.65
N THR A 196 21.29 -17.36 2.04
CA THR A 196 22.57 -18.03 2.34
C THR A 196 23.58 -17.03 2.88
N GLY A 197 24.35 -17.46 3.87
CA GLY A 197 25.34 -16.62 4.53
C GLY A 197 25.63 -17.16 5.92
N ASP A 198 26.34 -16.39 6.73
CA ASP A 198 26.50 -16.68 8.15
C ASP A 198 25.16 -16.67 8.88
N GLU A 199 24.99 -17.58 9.85
CA GLU A 199 23.71 -17.83 10.54
C GLU A 199 23.08 -16.56 11.14
N ARG A 200 23.93 -15.63 11.59
CA ARG A 200 23.51 -14.34 12.13
C ARG A 200 22.88 -13.46 11.05
N ALA A 201 23.51 -13.35 9.88
CA ALA A 201 23.00 -12.55 8.77
C ALA A 201 21.64 -13.08 8.29
N VAL A 202 21.56 -14.39 8.02
CA VAL A 202 20.29 -15.04 7.61
C VAL A 202 19.22 -14.88 8.69
N GLY A 203 19.59 -15.04 9.96
CA GLY A 203 18.69 -14.84 11.10
C GLY A 203 18.13 -13.40 11.18
N ASN A 204 18.96 -12.39 10.91
CA ASN A 204 18.54 -10.99 10.90
C ASN A 204 17.62 -10.67 9.71
N THR A 205 17.96 -11.14 8.51
CA THR A 205 17.10 -11.01 7.32
C THR A 205 15.74 -11.67 7.54
N ARG A 206 15.71 -12.90 8.07
CA ARG A 206 14.47 -13.62 8.42
C ARG A 206 13.65 -12.87 9.46
N SER A 207 14.31 -12.26 10.45
CA SER A 207 13.62 -11.46 11.48
C SER A 207 12.99 -10.19 10.88
N THR A 208 13.68 -9.52 9.96
CA THR A 208 13.15 -8.37 9.21
C THR A 208 11.92 -8.77 8.38
N LEU A 209 12.02 -9.89 7.64
CA LEU A 209 10.91 -10.43 6.87
C LEU A 209 9.72 -10.84 7.76
N GLY A 210 9.99 -11.52 8.87
CA GLY A 210 8.98 -11.91 9.85
C GLY A 210 8.23 -10.71 10.44
N ASN A 211 8.93 -9.60 10.70
CA ASN A 211 8.30 -8.36 11.17
C ASN A 211 7.39 -7.72 10.11
N ALA A 212 7.78 -7.76 8.84
CA ALA A 212 6.95 -7.28 7.73
C ALA A 212 5.68 -8.11 7.55
N LEU A 213 5.75 -9.41 7.82
CA LEU A 213 4.64 -10.35 7.65
C LEU A 213 3.86 -10.63 8.95
N ALA A 214 4.15 -9.92 10.04
CA ALA A 214 3.58 -10.20 11.36
C ALA A 214 2.04 -10.13 11.39
N ALA A 215 1.43 -9.25 10.58
CA ALA A 215 -0.02 -9.13 10.49
C ALA A 215 -0.72 -10.43 10.05
N PHE A 216 -0.04 -11.26 9.24
CA PHE A 216 -0.56 -12.52 8.73
C PHE A 216 -0.53 -13.66 9.77
N ALA A 217 -0.20 -13.37 11.03
CA ALA A 217 -0.51 -14.27 12.14
C ALA A 217 -2.03 -14.39 12.39
N HIS A 218 -2.83 -13.46 11.86
CA HIS A 218 -4.28 -13.42 12.01
C HIS A 218 -5.00 -13.85 10.73
N GLN A 219 -5.91 -14.82 10.86
CA GLN A 219 -6.67 -15.38 9.73
C GLN A 219 -7.44 -14.33 8.91
N PRO A 220 -8.11 -13.32 9.52
CA PRO A 220 -8.79 -12.27 8.74
C PRO A 220 -7.87 -11.46 7.81
N VAL A 221 -6.59 -11.30 8.17
CA VAL A 221 -5.61 -10.59 7.32
C VAL A 221 -5.17 -11.46 6.15
N ILE A 222 -5.06 -12.78 6.34
CA ILE A 222 -4.81 -13.73 5.25
C ILE A 222 -6.01 -13.74 4.30
N ASP A 223 -7.23 -13.86 4.83
CA ASP A 223 -8.45 -13.93 4.00
C ASP A 223 -8.70 -12.65 3.19
N ALA A 224 -8.21 -11.50 3.67
CA ALA A 224 -8.29 -10.23 2.95
C ALA A 224 -7.40 -10.18 1.69
N VAL A 225 -6.38 -11.04 1.59
CA VAL A 225 -5.40 -11.01 0.49
C VAL A 225 -5.29 -12.31 -0.30
N ASP A 226 -5.68 -13.44 0.29
CA ASP A 226 -5.70 -14.76 -0.34
C ASP A 226 -7.02 -14.91 -1.10
N ILE A 227 -7.16 -14.10 -2.15
CA ILE A 227 -8.37 -13.99 -2.96
C ILE A 227 -8.19 -14.70 -4.31
N ASP A 228 -9.33 -15.15 -4.85
CA ASP A 228 -9.43 -15.59 -6.23
C ASP A 228 -9.16 -14.40 -7.19
N PRO A 229 -8.22 -14.52 -8.14
CA PRO A 229 -7.93 -13.50 -9.15
C PRO A 229 -9.17 -12.98 -9.90
N ASP A 230 -10.14 -13.84 -10.18
CA ASP A 230 -11.35 -13.45 -10.92
C ASP A 230 -12.26 -12.51 -10.11
N HIS A 231 -12.03 -12.43 -8.80
CA HIS A 231 -12.73 -11.55 -7.88
C HIS A 231 -11.87 -10.37 -7.42
N ALA A 232 -10.68 -10.15 -8.00
CA ALA A 232 -9.85 -9.01 -7.64
C ALA A 232 -10.51 -7.68 -8.01
N THR A 233 -10.30 -6.66 -7.17
CA THR A 233 -10.77 -5.31 -7.47
C THR A 233 -9.97 -4.75 -8.65
N ASP A 234 -10.66 -4.33 -9.70
CA ASP A 234 -10.06 -3.59 -10.80
C ASP A 234 -9.74 -2.15 -10.34
N ILE A 235 -8.51 -1.96 -9.87
CA ILE A 235 -8.02 -0.69 -9.35
C ILE A 235 -7.98 0.38 -10.46
N GLU A 236 -7.58 0.02 -11.69
CA GLU A 236 -7.53 0.98 -12.79
C GLU A 236 -8.91 1.48 -13.19
N HIS A 237 -9.91 0.59 -13.24
CA HIS A 237 -11.30 0.97 -13.45
C HIS A 237 -11.80 1.89 -12.32
N LEU A 238 -11.51 1.53 -11.06
CA LEU A 238 -11.88 2.34 -9.89
C LEU A 238 -11.27 3.74 -9.97
N LEU A 239 -9.99 3.86 -10.32
CA LEU A 239 -9.30 5.15 -10.49
C LEU A 239 -9.90 5.98 -11.65
N ASN A 240 -10.20 5.35 -12.79
CA ASN A 240 -10.84 6.02 -13.94
C ASN A 240 -12.27 6.48 -13.65
N ALA A 241 -12.94 5.86 -12.69
CA ALA A 241 -14.31 6.17 -12.28
C ALA A 241 -14.38 7.13 -11.07
N ASP A 242 -13.32 7.90 -10.80
CA ASP A 242 -13.20 8.81 -9.66
C ASP A 242 -13.44 8.13 -8.29
N GLY A 243 -13.12 6.84 -8.23
CA GLY A 243 -13.38 5.98 -7.09
C GLY A 243 -12.50 6.28 -5.88
N THR A 244 -12.79 5.63 -4.76
CA THR A 244 -12.04 5.83 -3.52
C THR A 244 -11.68 4.52 -2.85
N LEU A 245 -10.40 4.39 -2.54
CA LEU A 245 -9.84 3.29 -1.79
C LEU A 245 -9.63 3.74 -0.35
N TYR A 246 -10.22 3.04 0.60
CA TYR A 246 -9.91 3.22 2.03
C TYR A 246 -9.07 2.06 2.52
N LEU A 247 -7.90 2.36 3.10
CA LEU A 247 -7.06 1.36 3.76
C LEU A 247 -7.16 1.59 5.26
N LEU A 248 -7.96 0.75 5.93
CA LEU A 248 -8.14 0.78 7.36
C LEU A 248 -7.18 -0.20 8.02
N GLY A 249 -6.51 0.28 9.07
CA GLY A 249 -5.55 -0.55 9.76
C GLY A 249 -5.06 0.07 11.05
N LYS A 250 -5.42 -0.55 12.17
CA LYS A 250 -4.97 -0.15 13.49
C LYS A 250 -3.82 -1.04 13.94
N ASP A 251 -2.64 -0.43 14.08
CA ASP A 251 -1.50 -1.08 14.71
C ASP A 251 -1.82 -1.46 16.17
N SER A 252 -1.34 -2.62 16.57
CA SER A 252 -1.38 -3.12 17.95
C SER A 252 0.04 -3.29 18.49
N ALA A 253 0.19 -3.56 19.79
CA ALA A 253 1.50 -3.79 20.39
C ALA A 253 2.25 -5.01 19.82
N HIS A 254 1.54 -5.95 19.19
CA HIS A 254 2.09 -7.24 18.75
C HIS A 254 1.91 -7.51 17.25
N SER A 255 1.24 -6.62 16.52
CA SER A 255 0.95 -6.80 15.11
C SER A 255 0.73 -5.44 14.45
N THR A 256 1.47 -5.19 13.38
CA THR A 256 1.46 -3.94 12.60
C THR A 256 0.93 -4.27 11.20
N ILE A 257 -0.14 -3.60 10.78
CA ILE A 257 -0.75 -3.79 9.46
C ILE A 257 -0.12 -2.85 8.39
N SER A 258 0.68 -1.88 8.85
CA SER A 258 1.41 -0.93 8.00
C SER A 258 2.12 -1.57 6.79
N PRO A 259 2.84 -2.71 6.89
CA PRO A 259 3.42 -3.38 5.71
C PRO A 259 2.42 -3.67 4.59
N LEU A 260 1.24 -4.19 4.92
CA LEU A 260 0.18 -4.49 3.95
C LEU A 260 -0.42 -3.20 3.37
N VAL A 261 -0.69 -2.21 4.23
CA VAL A 261 -1.20 -0.90 3.80
C VAL A 261 -0.22 -0.21 2.86
N THR A 262 1.08 -0.26 3.15
CA THR A 262 2.15 0.26 2.29
C THR A 262 2.19 -0.49 0.97
N ALA A 263 2.19 -1.82 0.97
CA ALA A 263 2.21 -2.61 -0.27
C ALA A 263 1.05 -2.28 -1.22
N ILE A 264 -0.17 -2.14 -0.68
CA ILE A 264 -1.33 -1.75 -1.48
C ILE A 264 -1.24 -0.28 -1.92
N THR A 265 -0.72 0.61 -1.08
CA THR A 265 -0.54 2.02 -1.42
C THR A 265 0.42 2.19 -2.60
N GLU A 266 1.58 1.55 -2.56
CA GLU A 266 2.56 1.60 -3.65
C GLU A 266 1.97 1.00 -4.94
N ASP A 267 1.29 -0.14 -4.88
CA ASP A 267 0.64 -0.76 -6.05
C ASP A 267 -0.46 0.13 -6.67
N VAL A 268 -1.21 0.88 -5.85
CA VAL A 268 -2.18 1.87 -6.33
C VAL A 268 -1.48 3.08 -6.98
N LEU A 269 -0.40 3.57 -6.39
CA LEU A 269 0.37 4.68 -6.93
C LEU A 269 1.03 4.32 -8.26
N ASP A 270 1.66 3.14 -8.35
CA ASP A 270 2.26 2.63 -9.59
C ASP A 270 1.23 2.53 -10.72
N ARG A 271 0.04 1.98 -10.42
CA ARG A 271 -1.08 1.90 -11.38
C ARG A 271 -1.58 3.29 -11.78
N ALA A 272 -1.65 4.22 -10.84
CA ALA A 272 -2.03 5.59 -11.12
C ALA A 272 -1.02 6.29 -12.05
N GLU A 273 0.28 6.05 -11.87
CA GLU A 273 1.35 6.55 -12.74
C GLU A 273 1.27 5.94 -14.14
N GLN A 274 1.09 4.62 -14.25
CA GLN A 274 0.90 3.93 -15.53
C GLN A 274 -0.32 4.48 -16.28
N LEU A 275 -1.43 4.65 -15.58
CA LEU A 275 -2.64 5.26 -16.14
C LEU A 275 -2.35 6.68 -16.60
N ALA A 276 -1.67 7.50 -15.79
CA ALA A 276 -1.32 8.88 -16.12
C ALA A 276 -0.54 9.00 -17.42
N VAL A 277 0.39 8.09 -17.72
CA VAL A 277 1.19 8.09 -18.96
C VAL A 277 0.31 8.04 -20.21
N THR A 278 -0.86 7.39 -20.14
CA THR A 278 -1.80 7.25 -21.25
C THR A 278 -2.77 8.44 -21.40
N LYS A 279 -2.84 9.34 -20.41
CA LYS A 279 -3.76 10.48 -20.39
C LYS A 279 -3.18 11.72 -21.07
N PRO A 280 -4.02 12.69 -21.48
CA PRO A 280 -3.55 14.00 -21.95
C PRO A 280 -2.55 14.62 -20.98
N HIS A 281 -1.47 15.21 -21.53
CA HIS A 281 -0.39 15.82 -20.76
C HIS A 281 0.35 14.87 -19.79
N ARG A 282 0.15 13.55 -19.92
CA ARG A 282 0.74 12.51 -19.06
C ARG A 282 0.40 12.69 -17.57
N ARG A 283 -0.83 13.13 -17.28
CA ARG A 283 -1.33 13.39 -15.92
C ARG A 283 -2.73 12.85 -15.73
N LEU A 284 -3.05 12.40 -14.53
CA LEU A 284 -4.44 12.18 -14.13
C LEU A 284 -5.14 13.53 -13.99
N ASP A 285 -6.30 13.66 -14.64
CA ASP A 285 -7.18 14.81 -14.54
C ASP A 285 -8.63 14.31 -14.41
N PRO A 286 -9.24 14.40 -13.21
CA PRO A 286 -8.70 15.02 -12.01
C PRO A 286 -7.59 14.16 -11.33
N PRO A 287 -6.71 14.75 -10.50
CA PRO A 287 -5.59 14.04 -9.89
C PRO A 287 -6.03 13.06 -8.80
N LEU A 288 -5.24 11.99 -8.62
CA LEU A 288 -5.34 11.11 -7.45
C LEU A 288 -4.86 11.85 -6.19
N VAL A 289 -5.65 11.77 -5.12
CA VAL A 289 -5.37 12.40 -3.82
C VAL A 289 -5.21 11.37 -2.70
#